data_AF-A0A3A5L5J4-F1
#
_entry.id   AF-A0A3A5L5J4-F1
#
_cell.length_a   1.000
_cell.length_b   1.000
_cell.length_c   1.000
_cell.angle_alpha   90.00
_cell.angle_beta   90.00
_cell.angle_gamma   90.00
#
_symmetry.space_group_name_H-M   'P 1'
#
loop_
_entity.id
_entity.type
_entity.pdbx_description
1 polymer ?
#
loop_
_entity_poly.entity_id
_entity_poly.type
_entity_poly.pdbx_seq_one_letter_code
_entity_poly.pdbx_strand_id
1 'polypeptide(L)'
;MSRETWLSIKNSKSFYVSSYRRACTMVIGSLVINLALISGIYYAYFTQPEREYYASNGVTPPVILSPRDTPNDSSVALLPPDPVNAPPVKVIPE
;
A
#
# COMPACT_ATOMS: atom_id res chain seq x y z
N MET A 1 -35.51 52.15 10.85
CA MET A 1 -34.26 51.37 10.67
C MET A 1 -33.19 52.32 10.17
N SER A 2 -32.04 52.42 10.84
CA SER A 2 -30.98 53.34 10.41
C SER A 2 -30.20 52.76 9.21
N ARG A 3 -29.61 53.62 8.38
CA ARG A 3 -28.81 53.18 7.22
C ARG A 3 -27.63 52.28 7.65
N GLU A 4 -27.07 52.55 8.83
CA GLU A 4 -26.00 51.77 9.46
C GLU A 4 -26.45 50.36 9.85
N THR A 5 -27.64 50.22 10.45
CA THR A 5 -28.19 48.90 10.79
C THR A 5 -28.46 48.06 9.54
N TRP A 6 -28.93 48.68 8.45
CA TRP A 6 -29.11 48.00 7.17
C TRP A 6 -27.77 47.55 6.53
N LEU A 7 -26.74 48.41 6.54
CA LEU A 7 -25.40 48.07 6.04
C LEU A 7 -24.75 46.93 6.85
N SER A 8 -24.88 46.96 8.17
CA SER A 8 -24.36 45.92 9.07
C SER A 8 -25.00 44.55 8.77
N ILE A 9 -26.34 44.50 8.63
CA ILE A 9 -27.05 43.26 8.29
C ILE A 9 -26.62 42.74 6.91
N LYS A 10 -26.46 43.63 5.92
CA LYS A 10 -26.03 43.27 4.56
C LYS A 10 -24.62 42.68 4.56
N ASN A 11 -23.67 43.33 5.24
CA ASN A 11 -22.29 42.85 5.33
C ASN A 11 -22.20 41.51 6.06
N SER A 12 -22.89 41.37 7.20
CA SER A 12 -22.93 40.10 7.95
C SER A 12 -23.48 38.96 7.09
N LYS A 13 -24.60 39.15 6.38
CA LYS A 13 -25.14 38.15 5.44
C LYS A 13 -24.13 37.79 4.34
N SER A 14 -23.45 38.79 3.76
CA SER A 14 -22.44 38.54 2.73
C SER A 14 -21.25 37.73 3.24
N PHE A 15 -20.81 37.99 4.48
CA PHE A 15 -19.74 37.25 5.15
C PHE A 15 -20.13 35.78 5.34
N TYR A 16 -21.34 35.50 5.85
CA TYR A 16 -21.82 34.12 6.02
C TYR A 16 -21.90 33.36 4.69
N VAL A 17 -22.40 33.99 3.63
CA VAL A 17 -22.49 33.36 2.31
C VAL A 17 -21.09 33.08 1.73
N SER A 18 -20.15 34.02 1.84
CA SER A 18 -18.79 33.82 1.33
C SER A 18 -18.06 32.72 2.10
N SER A 19 -18.17 32.73 3.44
CA SER A 19 -17.54 31.74 4.31
C SER A 19 -18.11 30.34 4.09
N TYR A 20 -19.44 30.24 3.92
CA TYR A 20 -20.10 28.98 3.59
C TYR A 20 -19.64 28.41 2.25
N ARG A 21 -19.60 29.23 1.19
CA ARG A 21 -19.11 28.81 -0.13
C ARG A 21 -17.64 28.37 -0.09
N ARG A 22 -16.82 29.08 0.69
CA ARG A 22 -15.41 28.73 0.86
C ARG A 22 -15.23 27.41 1.63
N ALA A 23 -16.03 27.18 2.67
CA ALA A 23 -16.05 25.89 3.36
C ALA A 23 -16.52 24.76 2.43
N CYS A 24 -17.60 24.96 1.67
CA CYS A 24 -18.07 23.97 0.69
C CYS A 24 -17.01 23.64 -0.36
N THR A 25 -16.33 24.64 -0.92
CA THR A 25 -15.27 24.41 -1.91
C THR A 25 -14.08 23.67 -1.31
N MET A 26 -13.70 23.95 -0.06
CA MET A 26 -12.67 23.18 0.66
C MET A 26 -13.11 21.73 0.88
N VAL A 27 -14.36 21.48 1.26
CA VAL A 27 -14.90 20.13 1.46
C VAL A 27 -14.93 19.35 0.13
N ILE A 28 -15.40 19.97 -0.95
CA ILE A 28 -15.39 19.37 -2.28
C ILE A 28 -13.95 19.08 -2.73
N GLY A 29 -13.03 20.02 -2.53
CA GLY A 29 -11.61 19.81 -2.84
C GLY A 29 -11.01 18.62 -2.06
N SER A 30 -11.30 18.53 -0.76
CA SER A 30 -10.89 17.39 0.07
C SER A 30 -11.47 16.07 -0.44
N LEU A 31 -12.75 16.05 -0.84
CA LEU A 31 -13.40 14.87 -1.41
C LEU A 31 -12.70 14.43 -2.71
N VAL A 32 -12.40 15.37 -3.60
CA VAL A 32 -11.71 15.07 -4.86
C VAL A 32 -10.32 14.48 -4.61
N ILE A 33 -9.57 15.04 -3.66
CA ILE A 33 -8.25 14.50 -3.28
C ILE A 33 -8.37 13.08 -2.72
N ASN A 34 -9.36 12.83 -1.85
CA ASN A 34 -9.59 11.49 -1.31
C ASN A 34 -9.94 10.49 -2.42
N LEU A 35 -10.81 10.86 -3.36
CA LEU A 35 -11.15 10.01 -4.50
C LEU A 35 -9.90 9.70 -5.35
N ALA A 36 -9.07 10.71 -5.64
CA ALA A 36 -7.83 10.51 -6.37
C ALA A 36 -6.86 9.57 -5.66
N LEU A 37 -6.73 9.69 -4.33
CA LEU A 37 -5.90 8.80 -3.51
C LEU A 37 -6.44 7.36 -3.53
N ILE A 38 -7.75 7.17 -3.36
CA ILE A 38 -8.39 5.85 -3.41
C ILE A 38 -8.16 5.21 -4.79
N SER A 39 -8.38 5.96 -5.87
CA SER A 39 -8.12 5.47 -7.23
C SER A 39 -6.65 5.13 -7.46
N GLY A 40 -5.72 5.93 -6.92
CA GLY A 40 -4.28 5.65 -6.99
C GLY A 40 -3.88 4.38 -6.25
N ILE A 41 -4.40 4.17 -5.04
CA ILE A 41 -4.18 2.95 -4.26
C ILE A 41 -4.77 1.74 -4.99
N TYR A 42 -5.99 1.86 -5.51
CA TYR A 42 -6.63 0.80 -6.28
C TYR A 42 -5.79 0.44 -7.50
N TYR A 43 -5.37 1.42 -8.29
CA TYR A 43 -4.51 1.20 -9.44
C TYR A 43 -3.19 0.53 -9.05
N ALA A 44 -2.49 1.03 -8.01
CA ALA A 44 -1.24 0.45 -7.56
C ALA A 44 -1.39 -1.02 -7.12
N TYR A 45 -2.48 -1.35 -6.41
CA TYR A 45 -2.74 -2.71 -5.94
C TYR A 45 -2.99 -3.68 -7.10
N PHE A 46 -3.80 -3.29 -8.09
CA PHE A 46 -4.15 -4.18 -9.21
C PHE A 46 -3.10 -4.22 -10.33
N THR A 47 -2.21 -3.23 -10.40
CA THR A 47 -1.11 -3.21 -11.38
C THR A 47 0.20 -3.71 -10.80
N GLN A 48 0.22 -4.14 -9.53
CA GLN A 48 1.40 -4.71 -8.92
C GLN A 48 1.75 -6.03 -9.66
N PRO A 49 3.02 -6.22 -10.07
CA PRO A 49 3.43 -7.49 -10.66
C PRO A 49 3.27 -8.61 -9.64
N GLU A 50 3.05 -9.82 -10.15
CA GLU A 50 2.97 -11.01 -9.30
C GLU A 50 4.25 -11.15 -8.48
N ARG A 51 4.10 -11.36 -7.17
CA ARG A 51 5.24 -11.40 -6.26
C ARG A 51 6.00 -12.69 -6.45
N GLU A 52 7.24 -12.58 -6.89
CA GLU A 52 8.16 -13.71 -6.96
C GLU A 52 8.69 -14.02 -5.55
N TYR A 53 8.67 -15.30 -5.19
CA TYR A 53 9.22 -15.80 -3.93
C TYR A 53 10.46 -16.63 -4.20
N TYR A 54 11.44 -16.56 -3.30
CA TYR A 54 12.72 -17.25 -3.46
C TYR A 54 13.09 -17.97 -2.17
N ALA A 55 13.60 -19.19 -2.27
CA ALA A 55 14.24 -19.91 -1.18
C ALA A 55 15.76 -19.89 -1.34
N SER A 56 16.48 -19.58 -0.25
CA SER A 56 17.94 -19.62 -0.19
C SER A 56 18.39 -20.22 1.14
N ASN A 57 19.37 -21.12 1.10
CA ASN A 57 20.00 -21.75 2.27
C ASN A 57 21.45 -21.24 2.48
N GLY A 58 21.89 -20.22 1.72
CA GLY A 58 23.24 -19.66 1.77
C GLY A 58 24.36 -20.52 1.15
N VAL A 59 24.03 -21.73 0.68
CA VAL A 59 24.98 -22.66 0.05
C VAL A 59 24.66 -22.86 -1.43
N THR A 60 23.38 -22.93 -1.81
CA THR A 60 22.92 -23.05 -3.19
C THR A 60 22.39 -21.71 -3.73
N PRO A 61 22.42 -21.50 -5.07
CA PRO A 61 21.75 -20.36 -5.68
C PRO A 61 20.26 -20.28 -5.29
N PRO A 62 19.68 -19.08 -5.14
CA PRO A 62 18.28 -18.93 -4.78
C PRO A 62 17.36 -19.63 -5.79
N VAL A 63 16.44 -20.45 -5.29
CA VAL A 63 15.46 -21.17 -6.11
C VAL A 63 14.16 -20.37 -6.15
N ILE A 64 13.63 -20.11 -7.36
CA ILE A 64 12.33 -19.46 -7.56
C ILE A 64 11.23 -20.41 -7.08
N LEU A 65 10.36 -19.93 -6.21
CA LEU A 65 9.21 -20.65 -5.68
C LEU A 65 7.95 -20.31 -6.45
N SER A 66 7.11 -21.31 -6.68
CA SER A 66 5.75 -21.11 -7.18
C SER A 66 4.84 -20.64 -6.04
N PRO A 67 4.20 -19.45 -6.15
CA PRO A 67 3.20 -19.02 -5.18
C PRO A 67 2.03 -20.02 -5.12
N ARG A 68 1.42 -20.17 -3.94
CA ARG A 68 0.17 -20.93 -3.76
C ARG A 68 -0.82 -20.10 -2.96
N ASP A 69 -2.09 -20.21 -3.31
CA ASP A 69 -3.18 -19.50 -2.64
C ASP A 69 -3.60 -20.15 -1.31
N THR A 70 -3.18 -21.40 -1.07
CA THR A 70 -3.53 -22.16 0.12
C THR A 70 -2.28 -22.69 0.83
N PRO A 71 -2.34 -22.87 2.17
CA PRO A 71 -1.29 -23.55 2.93
C PRO A 71 -1.02 -24.96 2.38
N ASN A 72 0.21 -25.45 2.60
CA ASN A 72 0.55 -26.84 2.30
C ASN A 72 0.10 -27.76 3.43
N ASP A 73 -1.09 -28.35 3.28
CA ASP A 73 -1.63 -29.34 4.23
C ASP A 73 -1.13 -30.77 3.97
N SER A 74 -0.29 -30.96 2.95
CA SER A 74 0.28 -32.27 2.63
C SER A 74 1.51 -32.58 3.49
N SER A 75 1.79 -33.88 3.68
CA SER A 75 3.03 -34.36 4.31
C SER A 75 4.26 -34.26 3.40
N VAL A 76 4.10 -33.72 2.19
CA VAL A 76 5.18 -33.57 1.21
C VAL A 76 5.79 -32.18 1.35
N ALA A 77 7.10 -32.12 1.54
CA ALA A 77 7.84 -30.87 1.58
C ALA A 77 7.72 -30.12 0.23
N LEU A 78 7.60 -28.80 0.30
CA LEU A 78 7.48 -27.94 -0.89
C LEU A 78 8.77 -27.85 -1.70
N LEU A 79 9.91 -28.05 -1.04
CA LEU A 79 11.23 -28.01 -1.62
C LEU A 79 11.81 -29.43 -1.68
N PRO A 80 12.58 -29.76 -2.73
CA PRO A 80 13.37 -30.99 -2.72
C PRO A 80 14.37 -30.95 -1.56
N PRO A 81 14.77 -32.12 -1.01
CA PRO A 81 15.80 -32.18 0.01
C PRO A 81 17.10 -31.57 -0.52
N ASP A 82 17.82 -30.87 0.36
CA ASP A 82 19.12 -30.30 0.05
C ASP A 82 20.06 -31.38 -0.52
N PRO A 83 20.95 -31.03 -1.46
CA PRO A 83 21.93 -31.97 -1.98
C PRO A 83 22.77 -32.51 -0.82
N VAL A 84 22.93 -33.83 -0.76
CA VAL A 84 23.83 -34.49 0.19
C VAL A 84 25.26 -34.16 -0.22
N ASN A 85 25.79 -33.04 0.29
CA ASN A 85 27.21 -32.75 0.15
C ASN A 85 27.99 -33.84 0.88
N ALA A 86 28.90 -34.53 0.17
CA ALA A 86 29.86 -35.42 0.81
C ALA A 86 30.55 -34.63 1.95
N PRO A 87 30.71 -35.23 3.16
CA PRO A 87 31.38 -34.53 4.24
C PRO A 87 32.75 -34.08 3.71
N PRO A 88 33.13 -32.80 3.93
CA PRO A 88 34.43 -32.34 3.50
C PRO A 88 35.46 -33.29 4.08
N VAL A 89 36.35 -33.84 3.24
CA VAL A 89 37.47 -34.66 3.71
C VAL A 89 38.25 -33.79 4.66
N LYS A 90 38.06 -34.01 5.96
CA LYS A 90 38.77 -33.30 7.01
C LYS A 90 40.19 -33.85 6.99
N VAL A 91 41.06 -33.24 6.18
CA VAL A 91 42.49 -33.53 6.20
C VAL A 91 43.00 -33.04 7.55
N ILE A 92 43.30 -33.97 8.45
CA ILE A 92 43.99 -33.67 9.70
C ILE A 92 45.47 -33.58 9.33
N PRO A 93 46.14 -32.43 9.48
CA PRO A 93 47.58 -32.34 9.28
C PRO A 93 48.30 -33.22 10.32
N GLU A 94 49.34 -33.94 9.89
CA GLU A 94 50.24 -34.67 10.79
C GLU A 94 51.18 -33.73 11.56
#